data_AF-A0A951EVD6-F1
#
_entry.id   AF-A0A951EVD6-F1
#
_cell.length_a   1.000
_cell.length_b   1.000
_cell.length_c   1.000
_cell.angle_alpha   90.00
_cell.angle_beta   90.00
_cell.angle_gamma   90.00
#
_symmetry.space_group_name_H-M   'P 1'
#
loop_
_entity.id
_entity.type
_entity.pdbx_description
1 polymer ?
#
loop_
_entity_poly.entity_id
_entity_poly.type
_entity_poly.pdbx_seq_one_letter_code
_entity_poly.pdbx_strand_id
1 'polypeptide(L)'
;MPLIDIFRSKAQQRFWAPFPQDHVMGGSAAAPIDKNQAYFILRIKEMYVAYSRRLWRKLYPMLHSFVEHGQSQENAIAGPGQLRELGDSNLDRIVNLNYRLAGPTPFSGEDLSILVGLYSVPGQGAAKALIDTVASVATLGGVALGSAVQIAQTVKSGVESILGLDGSQLALGVRDTINAGQPLRSGYYLAVSAPASDVDFSKLWLTDGRLVHGQDPIAAARSPYQDYDYLVLEVERRDTRDDWPSLPGISEFQDQFAAIMADHQTSVEEKKNRFKELWPRFRAALDTSR
;
A
#
# COMPACT_ATOMS: atom_id res chain seq x y z
N MET A 1 -6.76 31.70 -34.00
CA MET A 1 -6.11 30.47 -33.49
C MET A 1 -5.88 29.53 -34.67
N PRO A 2 -4.64 29.10 -34.94
CA PRO A 2 -4.39 28.09 -35.95
C PRO A 2 -4.97 26.73 -35.52
N LEU A 3 -5.56 25.99 -36.46
CA LEU A 3 -6.21 24.67 -36.24
C LEU A 3 -5.29 23.65 -35.55
N ILE A 4 -3.96 23.84 -35.62
CA ILE A 4 -2.97 22.93 -35.01
C ILE A 4 -2.91 23.07 -33.48
N ASP A 5 -3.36 24.20 -32.92
CA ASP A 5 -3.39 24.42 -31.48
C ASP A 5 -4.57 23.70 -30.80
N ILE A 6 -5.58 23.27 -31.57
CA ILE A 6 -6.71 22.47 -31.06
C ILE A 6 -6.23 21.06 -30.63
N PHE A 7 -5.17 20.55 -31.27
CA PHE A 7 -4.62 19.22 -30.99
C PHE A 7 -3.46 19.25 -29.99
N ARG A 8 -3.20 20.40 -29.35
CA ARG A 8 -2.11 20.59 -28.38
C ARG A 8 -2.69 21.05 -27.06
N SER A 9 -2.56 20.22 -26.03
CA SER A 9 -2.73 20.66 -24.65
C SER A 9 -1.37 20.84 -24.00
N LYS A 10 -1.23 21.86 -23.14
CA LYS A 10 -0.05 21.97 -22.28
C LYS A 10 -0.12 20.90 -21.21
N ALA A 11 0.99 20.20 -20.98
CA ALA A 11 1.11 19.37 -19.80
C ALA A 11 0.99 20.25 -18.53
N GLN A 12 0.23 19.76 -17.55
CA GLN A 12 0.05 20.41 -16.26
C GLN A 12 0.75 19.58 -15.19
N GLN A 13 1.47 20.25 -14.29
CA GLN A 13 2.00 19.62 -13.10
C GLN A 13 0.83 19.27 -12.17
N ARG A 14 0.73 17.99 -11.80
CA ARG A 14 -0.25 17.50 -10.83
C ARG A 14 0.23 17.74 -9.41
N PHE A 15 -0.69 17.75 -8.45
CA PHE A 15 -0.35 18.01 -7.06
C PHE A 15 0.14 16.74 -6.35
N TRP A 16 1.30 16.83 -5.71
CA TRP A 16 1.86 15.81 -4.82
C TRP A 16 2.65 16.52 -3.71
N ALA A 17 2.30 16.26 -2.46
CA ALA A 17 2.99 16.87 -1.32
C ALA A 17 2.83 16.05 -0.02
N PRO A 18 3.79 16.15 0.92
CA PRO A 18 3.54 15.75 2.30
C PRO A 18 2.41 16.59 2.89
N PHE A 19 1.54 15.94 3.66
CA PHE A 19 0.40 16.59 4.30
C PHE A 19 0.83 17.30 5.59
N PRO A 20 0.52 18.60 5.76
CA PRO A 20 0.86 19.35 6.97
C PRO A 20 0.24 18.70 8.20
N GLN A 21 1.05 18.47 9.24
CA GLN A 21 0.60 17.76 10.43
C GLN A 21 -0.45 18.54 11.23
N ASP A 22 -0.39 19.86 11.19
CA ASP A 22 -1.38 20.77 11.76
C ASP A 22 -2.74 20.73 11.05
N HIS A 23 -2.81 20.08 9.89
CA HIS A 23 -4.05 19.85 9.14
C HIS A 23 -4.60 18.42 9.29
N VAL A 24 -4.05 17.63 10.23
CA VAL A 24 -4.47 16.24 10.49
C VAL A 24 -5.19 16.12 11.82
N MET A 25 -6.44 15.66 11.78
CA MET A 25 -7.31 15.39 12.93
C MET A 25 -7.47 13.88 13.13
N GLY A 26 -7.14 13.39 14.33
CA GLY A 26 -7.30 11.97 14.69
C GLY A 26 -6.19 11.04 14.20
N GLY A 27 -5.13 11.57 13.58
CA GLY A 27 -3.95 10.82 13.12
C GLY A 27 -2.84 10.70 14.16
N SER A 28 -1.89 9.79 13.90
CA SER A 28 -0.65 9.71 14.69
C SER A 28 0.28 10.87 14.35
N ALA A 29 0.99 11.40 15.35
CA ALA A 29 1.96 12.45 15.15
C ALA A 29 3.10 12.00 14.22
N ALA A 30 3.59 12.91 13.38
CA ALA A 30 4.77 12.66 12.58
C ALA A 30 5.98 12.43 13.49
N ALA A 31 6.66 11.33 13.30
CA ALA A 31 7.82 10.91 14.09
C ALA A 31 8.92 10.44 13.13
N PRO A 32 10.21 10.70 13.45
CA PRO A 32 11.29 10.10 12.69
C PRO A 32 11.20 8.57 12.76
N ILE A 33 11.61 7.88 11.70
CA ILE A 33 11.78 6.43 11.68
C ILE A 33 13.28 6.21 11.61
N ASP A 34 13.88 5.96 12.78
CA ASP A 34 15.33 5.84 12.89
C ASP A 34 15.81 4.46 12.38
N LYS A 35 16.97 4.46 11.73
CA LYS A 35 17.60 3.25 11.20
C LYS A 35 17.71 2.17 12.27
N ASN A 36 17.22 0.98 11.96
CA ASN A 36 17.24 -0.22 12.80
C ASN A 36 16.51 -0.07 14.16
N GLN A 37 15.65 0.94 14.33
CA GLN A 37 14.90 1.17 15.58
C GLN A 37 13.40 0.97 15.41
N ALA A 38 12.88 1.08 14.20
CA ALA A 38 11.45 0.98 13.92
C ALA A 38 11.19 0.33 12.56
N TYR A 39 9.96 -0.12 12.41
CA TYR A 39 9.37 -0.58 11.16
C TYR A 39 8.56 0.55 10.54
N PHE A 40 8.52 0.58 9.22
CA PHE A 40 7.56 1.38 8.49
C PHE A 40 6.48 0.50 7.85
N ILE A 41 5.29 1.07 7.71
CA ILE A 41 4.21 0.49 6.89
C ILE A 41 3.77 1.58 5.93
N LEU A 42 3.68 1.28 4.64
CA LEU A 42 3.03 2.17 3.67
C LEU A 42 1.58 1.75 3.51
N ARG A 43 0.65 2.69 3.68
CA ARG A 43 -0.79 2.44 3.49
C ARG A 43 -1.44 3.46 2.59
N ILE A 44 -2.51 3.03 1.94
CA ILE A 44 -3.56 3.91 1.45
C ILE A 44 -4.50 4.20 2.62
N LYS A 45 -4.79 5.47 2.86
CA LYS A 45 -5.88 5.86 3.77
C LYS A 45 -7.18 6.01 3.04
N GLU A 46 -7.13 6.65 1.90
CA GLU A 46 -8.28 6.87 1.04
C GLU A 46 -7.81 6.99 -0.41
N MET A 47 -8.60 6.44 -1.32
CA MET A 47 -8.50 6.74 -2.74
C MET A 47 -9.87 7.06 -3.29
N TYR A 48 -9.93 8.00 -4.23
CA TYR A 48 -11.18 8.49 -4.79
C TYR A 48 -11.05 8.77 -6.28
N VAL A 49 -12.07 8.34 -7.04
CA VAL A 49 -12.26 8.69 -8.44
C VAL A 49 -13.62 9.37 -8.55
N ALA A 50 -13.64 10.62 -8.99
CA ALA A 50 -14.80 11.50 -8.99
C ALA A 50 -15.93 11.00 -9.88
N TYR A 51 -15.60 10.34 -10.99
CA TYR A 51 -16.58 9.85 -11.96
C TYR A 51 -16.63 8.32 -12.00
N SER A 52 -17.69 7.75 -11.41
CA SER A 52 -17.99 6.31 -11.47
C SER A 52 -18.62 5.85 -12.79
N ARG A 53 -18.90 6.79 -13.71
CA ARG A 53 -19.47 6.51 -15.03
C ARG A 53 -19.03 7.55 -16.05
N ARG A 54 -18.64 7.09 -17.24
CA ARG A 54 -18.50 7.93 -18.43
C ARG A 54 -19.35 7.33 -19.56
N LEU A 55 -20.34 8.09 -20.00
CA LEU A 55 -21.38 7.62 -20.94
C LEU A 55 -22.06 6.35 -20.40
N TRP A 56 -22.01 5.24 -21.12
CA TRP A 56 -22.56 3.94 -20.71
C TRP A 56 -21.56 3.06 -19.92
N ARG A 57 -20.29 3.44 -19.83
CA ARG A 57 -19.25 2.65 -19.16
C ARG A 57 -19.17 3.00 -17.68
N LYS A 58 -19.32 1.99 -16.81
CA LYS A 58 -19.04 2.13 -15.37
C LYS A 58 -17.54 2.01 -15.12
N LEU A 59 -17.04 2.85 -14.22
CA LEU A 59 -15.64 2.97 -13.87
C LEU A 59 -15.45 2.73 -12.38
N TYR A 60 -14.30 2.15 -12.03
CA TYR A 60 -14.00 1.70 -10.68
C TYR A 60 -12.57 2.13 -10.33
N PRO A 61 -12.33 2.62 -9.10
CA PRO A 61 -10.99 2.95 -8.65
C PRO A 61 -10.19 1.66 -8.46
N MET A 62 -9.00 1.62 -9.06
CA MET A 62 -8.01 0.59 -8.84
C MET A 62 -6.66 1.26 -8.62
N LEU A 63 -5.94 0.86 -7.58
CA LEU A 63 -4.60 1.34 -7.32
C LEU A 63 -3.61 0.21 -7.47
N HIS A 64 -2.54 0.47 -8.20
CA HIS A 64 -1.38 -0.39 -8.31
C HIS A 64 -0.16 0.33 -7.75
N SER A 65 0.62 -0.37 -6.93
CA SER A 65 1.81 0.19 -6.30
C SER A 65 3.01 -0.74 -6.39
N PHE A 66 4.18 -0.12 -6.53
CA PHE A 66 5.49 -0.69 -6.35
C PHE A 66 6.18 0.10 -5.24
N VAL A 67 6.69 -0.59 -4.24
CA VAL A 67 7.42 0.00 -3.12
C VAL A 67 8.77 -0.67 -3.04
N GLU A 68 9.83 0.13 -3.07
CA GLU A 68 11.21 -0.32 -3.03
C GLU A 68 11.90 0.24 -1.78
N HIS A 69 12.57 -0.64 -1.03
CA HIS A 69 13.41 -0.27 0.10
C HIS A 69 14.60 -1.22 0.19
N GLY A 70 15.80 -0.70 -0.10
CA GLY A 70 17.00 -1.52 -0.19
C GLY A 70 16.88 -2.60 -1.27
N GLN A 71 17.03 -3.87 -0.88
CA GLN A 71 16.83 -5.03 -1.78
C GLN A 71 15.38 -5.53 -1.79
N SER A 72 14.51 -5.00 -0.93
CA SER A 72 13.10 -5.40 -0.88
C SER A 72 12.28 -4.64 -1.91
N GLN A 73 11.43 -5.38 -2.62
CA GLN A 73 10.42 -4.82 -3.50
C GLN A 73 9.07 -5.46 -3.18
N GLU A 74 8.07 -4.64 -2.87
CA GLU A 74 6.70 -5.06 -2.60
C GLU A 74 5.77 -4.48 -3.66
N ASN A 75 4.88 -5.31 -4.18
CA ASN A 75 3.86 -4.91 -5.15
C ASN A 75 2.48 -5.16 -4.55
N ALA A 76 1.60 -4.18 -4.65
CA ALA A 76 0.26 -4.29 -4.09
C ALA A 76 -0.80 -3.69 -5.02
N ILE A 77 -1.99 -4.29 -4.99
CA ILE A 77 -3.15 -3.89 -5.79
C ILE A 77 -4.33 -3.70 -4.85
N ALA A 78 -4.85 -2.49 -4.77
CA ALA A 78 -6.09 -2.18 -4.08
C ALA A 78 -7.20 -1.97 -5.10
N GLY A 79 -8.27 -2.75 -5.02
CA GLY A 79 -9.36 -2.64 -5.98
C GLY A 79 -10.47 -3.67 -5.75
N PRO A 80 -11.51 -3.68 -6.59
CA PRO A 80 -12.72 -4.46 -6.37
C PRO A 80 -12.56 -5.98 -6.51
N GLY A 81 -11.33 -6.45 -6.77
CA GLY A 81 -11.04 -7.83 -7.14
C GLY A 81 -11.61 -8.90 -6.21
N GLN A 82 -11.42 -8.69 -4.91
CA GLN A 82 -11.87 -9.62 -3.87
C GLN A 82 -13.38 -9.58 -3.62
N LEU A 83 -14.06 -8.50 -4.02
CA LEU A 83 -15.49 -8.30 -3.77
C LEU A 83 -16.37 -8.90 -4.86
N ARG A 84 -15.78 -9.43 -5.93
CA ARG A 84 -16.54 -10.00 -7.05
C ARG A 84 -17.04 -11.43 -6.81
N GLU A 85 -16.44 -12.14 -5.84
CA GLU A 85 -17.02 -13.40 -5.32
C GLU A 85 -18.41 -13.17 -4.70
N LEU A 86 -18.71 -11.94 -4.28
CA LEU A 86 -19.99 -11.52 -3.72
C LEU A 86 -20.98 -11.02 -4.79
N GLY A 87 -20.55 -10.89 -6.06
CA GLY A 87 -21.37 -10.53 -7.22
C GLY A 87 -20.75 -9.48 -8.16
N ASP A 88 -21.17 -9.50 -9.43
CA ASP A 88 -20.69 -8.58 -10.47
C ASP A 88 -21.36 -7.20 -10.47
N SER A 89 -22.43 -7.04 -9.68
CA SER A 89 -23.20 -5.80 -9.61
C SER A 89 -22.67 -4.86 -8.53
N ASN A 90 -22.57 -3.56 -8.87
CA ASN A 90 -22.33 -2.46 -7.93
C ASN A 90 -20.93 -2.35 -7.32
N LEU A 91 -19.88 -2.88 -7.97
CA LEU A 91 -18.49 -2.62 -7.55
C LEU A 91 -18.16 -1.10 -7.53
N ASP A 92 -19.01 -0.25 -8.13
CA ASP A 92 -18.85 1.20 -8.26
C ASP A 92 -19.20 1.91 -6.93
N ARG A 93 -19.61 1.13 -5.93
CA ARG A 93 -20.02 1.56 -4.60
C ARG A 93 -19.06 1.04 -3.51
N ILE A 94 -17.80 0.80 -3.87
CA ILE A 94 -16.79 0.32 -2.94
C ILE A 94 -16.01 1.51 -2.38
N VAL A 95 -15.88 1.53 -1.07
CA VAL A 95 -15.07 2.49 -0.32
C VAL A 95 -13.77 1.78 0.05
N ASN A 96 -12.66 2.21 -0.53
CA ASN A 96 -11.34 1.60 -0.30
C ASN A 96 -10.55 2.46 0.69
N LEU A 97 -10.36 1.93 1.91
CA LEU A 97 -9.69 2.61 3.01
C LEU A 97 -8.67 1.70 3.70
N ASN A 98 -7.64 2.30 4.30
CA ASN A 98 -6.68 1.64 5.19
C ASN A 98 -5.98 0.38 4.61
N TYR A 99 -5.82 0.32 3.29
CA TYR A 99 -5.20 -0.79 2.60
C TYR A 99 -3.67 -0.72 2.72
N ARG A 100 -3.02 -1.84 3.06
CA ARG A 100 -1.57 -1.89 3.22
C ARG A 100 -0.89 -2.14 1.87
N LEU A 101 0.03 -1.26 1.48
CA LEU A 101 0.82 -1.38 0.26
C LEU A 101 2.16 -2.08 0.49
N ALA A 102 2.79 -1.82 1.63
CA ALA A 102 4.04 -2.46 2.01
C ALA A 102 4.19 -2.59 3.52
N GLY A 103 4.98 -3.57 3.95
CA GLY A 103 5.41 -3.77 5.32
C GLY A 103 4.48 -4.59 6.22
N PRO A 104 4.76 -4.66 7.54
CA PRO A 104 5.80 -3.93 8.25
C PRO A 104 7.22 -4.32 7.84
N THR A 105 8.03 -3.32 7.48
CA THR A 105 9.41 -3.49 7.00
C THR A 105 10.38 -2.74 7.91
N PRO A 106 11.44 -3.40 8.44
CA PRO A 106 12.42 -2.72 9.27
C PRO A 106 13.14 -1.66 8.45
N PHE A 107 13.27 -0.46 8.99
CA PHE A 107 13.94 0.62 8.27
C PHE A 107 15.46 0.49 8.39
N SER A 108 16.15 0.17 7.28
CA SER A 108 17.61 -0.02 7.23
C SER A 108 18.41 1.28 7.06
N GLY A 109 17.72 2.42 6.95
CA GLY A 109 18.29 3.73 6.61
C GLY A 109 18.46 3.97 5.12
N GLU A 110 18.04 3.04 4.26
CA GLU A 110 18.00 3.20 2.82
C GLU A 110 16.77 4.02 2.39
N ASP A 111 16.75 4.45 1.13
CA ASP A 111 15.63 5.21 0.59
C ASP A 111 14.35 4.36 0.49
N LEU A 112 13.21 5.01 0.70
CA LEU A 112 11.88 4.47 0.46
C LEU A 112 11.34 5.06 -0.86
N SER A 113 11.45 4.29 -1.93
CA SER A 113 10.95 4.68 -3.24
C SER A 113 9.57 4.09 -3.51
N ILE A 114 8.69 4.91 -4.05
CA ILE A 114 7.32 4.53 -4.37
C ILE A 114 7.01 4.84 -5.83
N LEU A 115 6.26 3.95 -6.46
CA LEU A 115 5.53 4.19 -7.69
C LEU A 115 4.09 3.75 -7.46
N VAL A 116 3.16 4.68 -7.48
CA VAL A 116 1.74 4.42 -7.24
C VAL A 116 0.92 4.99 -8.39
N GLY A 117 0.06 4.16 -8.97
CA GLY A 117 -0.88 4.56 -10.01
C GLY A 117 -2.31 4.31 -9.57
N LEU A 118 -3.12 5.37 -9.53
CA LEU A 118 -4.56 5.30 -9.41
C LEU A 118 -5.17 5.29 -10.81
N TYR A 119 -5.95 4.25 -11.07
CA TYR A 119 -6.60 3.98 -12.35
C TYR A 119 -8.11 4.02 -12.19
N SER A 120 -8.75 4.50 -13.25
CA SER A 120 -10.16 4.34 -13.50
C SER A 120 -10.33 3.20 -14.50
N VAL A 121 -10.78 2.03 -14.02
CA VAL A 121 -10.85 0.82 -14.85
C VAL A 121 -12.30 0.47 -15.21
N PRO A 122 -12.57 -0.07 -16.41
CA PRO A 122 -13.91 -0.53 -16.78
C PRO A 122 -14.21 -1.88 -16.10
N GLY A 123 -15.32 -1.95 -15.37
CA GLY A 123 -15.58 -3.08 -14.46
C GLY A 123 -15.73 -4.42 -15.16
N GLN A 124 -16.34 -4.48 -16.34
CA GLN A 124 -16.57 -5.76 -17.04
C GLN A 124 -15.25 -6.43 -17.45
N GLY A 125 -14.27 -5.66 -17.93
CA GLY A 125 -12.96 -6.18 -18.34
C GLY A 125 -11.99 -6.40 -17.19
N ALA A 126 -11.91 -5.45 -16.25
CA ALA A 126 -10.88 -5.43 -15.20
C ALA A 126 -10.91 -6.69 -14.33
N ALA A 127 -12.10 -7.11 -13.93
CA ALA A 127 -12.17 -8.27 -13.07
C ALA A 127 -12.28 -9.61 -13.81
N LYS A 128 -12.51 -9.64 -15.14
CA LYS A 128 -12.19 -10.85 -15.92
C LYS A 128 -10.68 -11.09 -15.91
N ALA A 129 -9.89 -10.06 -16.20
CA ALA A 129 -8.44 -10.17 -16.22
C ALA A 129 -7.87 -10.55 -14.84
N LEU A 130 -8.43 -10.04 -13.74
CA LEU A 130 -8.03 -10.47 -12.39
C LEU A 130 -8.38 -11.95 -12.11
N ILE A 131 -9.55 -12.43 -12.50
CA ILE A 131 -9.92 -13.86 -12.37
C ILE A 131 -8.95 -14.73 -13.17
N ASP A 132 -8.68 -14.36 -14.42
CA ASP A 132 -7.75 -15.09 -15.28
C ASP A 132 -6.33 -15.14 -14.62
N THR A 133 -5.95 -14.08 -13.90
CA THR A 133 -4.70 -14.01 -13.12
C THR A 133 -4.71 -14.95 -11.91
N VAL A 134 -5.75 -14.88 -11.08
CA VAL A 134 -5.89 -15.73 -9.88
C VAL A 134 -5.98 -17.20 -10.29
N ALA A 135 -6.74 -17.52 -11.34
CA ALA A 135 -6.81 -18.86 -11.91
C ALA A 135 -5.44 -19.34 -12.38
N SER A 136 -4.68 -18.47 -13.08
CA SER A 136 -3.32 -18.79 -13.52
C SER A 136 -2.39 -19.06 -12.33
N VAL A 137 -2.44 -18.25 -11.27
CA VAL A 137 -1.68 -18.49 -10.03
C VAL A 137 -2.12 -19.79 -9.35
N ALA A 138 -3.42 -20.10 -9.30
CA ALA A 138 -3.94 -21.33 -8.72
C ALA A 138 -3.44 -22.58 -9.47
N THR A 139 -3.31 -22.51 -10.81
CA THR A 139 -2.73 -23.61 -11.59
C THR A 139 -1.25 -23.86 -11.26
N LEU A 140 -0.51 -22.84 -10.85
CA LEU A 140 0.90 -22.97 -10.41
C LEU A 140 1.02 -23.64 -9.02
N GLY A 141 -0.05 -23.63 -8.22
CA GLY A 141 -0.11 -24.31 -6.92
C GLY A 141 -0.41 -25.82 -7.01
N GLY A 142 -0.98 -26.29 -8.13
CA GLY A 142 -1.41 -27.68 -8.32
C GLY A 142 -0.31 -28.64 -8.82
N VAL A 143 0.78 -28.13 -9.38
CA VAL A 143 1.92 -28.93 -9.88
C VAL A 143 3.20 -28.36 -9.28
N ALA A 144 3.69 -29.01 -8.22
CA ALA A 144 4.96 -28.70 -7.53
C ALA A 144 5.24 -27.20 -7.37
N LEU A 145 4.59 -26.58 -6.36
CA LEU A 145 4.87 -25.23 -5.82
C LEU A 145 5.67 -24.36 -6.80
N GLY A 146 5.00 -23.75 -7.78
CA GLY A 146 5.66 -22.82 -8.70
C GLY A 146 6.53 -21.84 -7.92
N SER A 147 7.78 -21.67 -8.36
CA SER A 147 8.73 -20.79 -7.66
C SER A 147 8.12 -19.41 -7.42
N ALA A 148 8.46 -18.76 -6.30
CA ALA A 148 7.92 -17.43 -5.96
C ALA A 148 8.05 -16.42 -7.12
N VAL A 149 9.08 -16.57 -7.96
CA VAL A 149 9.31 -15.78 -9.17
C VAL A 149 8.21 -15.96 -10.22
N GLN A 150 7.78 -17.19 -10.49
CA GLN A 150 6.72 -17.48 -11.49
C GLN A 150 5.35 -16.96 -11.04
N ILE A 151 5.05 -17.07 -9.73
CA ILE A 151 3.84 -16.50 -9.15
C ILE A 151 3.88 -14.97 -9.29
N ALA A 152 4.99 -14.34 -8.93
CA ALA A 152 5.17 -12.89 -9.08
C ALA A 152 5.02 -12.43 -10.53
N GLN A 153 5.60 -13.15 -11.50
CA GLN A 153 5.46 -12.87 -12.93
C GLN A 153 4.01 -13.00 -13.42
N THR A 154 3.28 -14.01 -12.94
CA THR A 154 1.88 -14.22 -13.30
C THR A 154 1.00 -13.11 -12.75
N VAL A 155 1.18 -12.74 -11.48
CA VAL A 155 0.49 -11.61 -10.84
C VAL A 155 0.76 -10.33 -11.62
N LYS A 156 2.05 -10.04 -11.92
CA LYS A 156 2.45 -8.88 -12.71
C LYS A 156 1.76 -8.83 -14.08
N SER A 157 1.80 -9.93 -14.82
CA SER A 157 1.17 -10.02 -16.16
C SER A 157 -0.34 -9.80 -16.09
N GLY A 158 -0.96 -10.30 -15.02
CA GLY A 158 -2.35 -10.05 -14.71
C GLY A 158 -2.69 -8.58 -14.50
N VAL A 159 -1.87 -7.87 -13.73
CA VAL A 159 -2.03 -6.42 -13.54
C VAL A 159 -1.87 -5.69 -14.86
N GLU A 160 -0.82 -6.00 -15.63
CA GLU A 160 -0.57 -5.38 -16.93
C GLU A 160 -1.73 -5.58 -17.90
N SER A 161 -2.35 -6.77 -17.89
CA SER A 161 -3.57 -7.07 -18.66
C SER A 161 -4.73 -6.15 -18.28
N ILE A 162 -4.96 -5.92 -16.98
CA ILE A 162 -6.02 -5.00 -16.49
C ILE A 162 -5.74 -3.55 -16.91
N LEU A 163 -4.49 -3.12 -16.74
CA LEU A 163 -4.06 -1.77 -17.11
C LEU A 163 -4.10 -1.54 -18.63
N GLY A 164 -3.92 -2.59 -19.42
CA GLY A 164 -4.00 -2.57 -20.88
C GLY A 164 -5.40 -2.69 -21.47
N LEU A 165 -6.46 -2.80 -20.67
CA LEU A 165 -7.84 -2.88 -21.16
C LEU A 165 -8.28 -1.59 -21.86
N ASP A 166 -9.07 -1.74 -22.94
CA ASP A 166 -9.70 -0.59 -23.57
C ASP A 166 -10.61 0.17 -22.58
N GLY A 167 -10.26 1.42 -22.31
CA GLY A 167 -10.96 2.27 -21.35
C GLY A 167 -10.38 2.28 -19.94
N SER A 168 -9.32 1.51 -19.64
CA SER A 168 -8.50 1.74 -18.45
C SER A 168 -7.73 3.04 -18.62
N GLN A 169 -7.80 3.92 -17.63
CA GLN A 169 -7.13 5.22 -17.67
C GLN A 169 -6.40 5.49 -16.38
N LEU A 170 -5.13 5.91 -16.48
CA LEU A 170 -4.39 6.46 -15.35
C LEU A 170 -5.03 7.80 -14.97
N ALA A 171 -5.67 7.83 -13.80
CA ALA A 171 -6.22 9.05 -13.22
C ALA A 171 -5.13 9.89 -12.56
N LEU A 172 -4.20 9.22 -11.86
CA LEU A 172 -3.12 9.86 -11.12
C LEU A 172 -1.94 8.89 -10.95
N GLY A 173 -0.72 9.37 -11.20
CA GLY A 173 0.50 8.61 -10.99
C GLY A 173 1.48 9.40 -10.13
N VAL A 174 2.06 8.74 -9.12
CA VAL A 174 3.10 9.29 -8.26
C VAL A 174 4.32 8.39 -8.38
N ARG A 175 5.47 9.00 -8.67
CA ARG A 175 6.78 8.36 -8.51
C ARG A 175 7.62 9.28 -7.64
N ASP A 176 8.02 8.81 -6.48
CA ASP A 176 8.77 9.61 -5.53
C ASP A 176 9.69 8.74 -4.67
N THR A 177 10.73 9.36 -4.12
CA THR A 177 11.56 8.79 -3.06
C THR A 177 11.29 9.60 -1.81
N ILE A 178 10.46 9.06 -0.90
CA ILE A 178 9.81 9.82 0.17
C ILE A 178 10.81 10.58 1.05
N ASN A 179 11.89 9.92 1.43
CA ASN A 179 12.89 10.50 2.31
C ASN A 179 14.01 11.20 1.54
N ALA A 180 14.26 10.86 0.26
CA ALA A 180 15.25 11.49 -0.64
C ALA A 180 16.58 11.90 0.05
N GLY A 181 17.21 10.99 0.79
CA GLY A 181 18.45 11.25 1.55
C GLY A 181 18.28 12.00 2.88
N GLN A 182 17.07 12.39 3.26
CA GLN A 182 16.68 12.85 4.60
C GLN A 182 16.25 11.68 5.49
N PRO A 183 16.15 11.87 6.82
CA PRO A 183 15.54 10.88 7.69
C PRO A 183 14.09 10.59 7.28
N LEU A 184 13.72 9.31 7.17
CA LEU A 184 12.34 8.91 6.95
C LEU A 184 11.48 9.35 8.14
N ARG A 185 10.29 9.87 7.85
CA ARG A 185 9.33 10.30 8.86
C ARG A 185 7.97 9.69 8.59
N SER A 186 7.27 9.32 9.66
CA SER A 186 5.86 8.99 9.57
C SER A 186 5.05 10.24 9.23
N GLY A 187 3.92 10.04 8.58
CA GLY A 187 3.05 11.13 8.15
C GLY A 187 2.23 10.76 6.93
N TYR A 188 1.42 11.72 6.48
CA TYR A 188 0.53 11.55 5.35
C TYR A 188 1.09 12.25 4.11
N TYR A 189 0.71 11.76 2.94
CA TYR A 189 1.01 12.38 1.66
C TYR A 189 -0.27 12.43 0.83
N LEU A 190 -0.45 13.52 0.10
CA LEU A 190 -1.62 13.72 -0.75
C LEU A 190 -1.18 13.88 -2.20
N ALA A 191 -1.80 13.07 -3.06
CA ALA A 191 -1.75 13.24 -4.50
C ALA A 191 -3.15 13.68 -4.99
N VAL A 192 -3.23 14.71 -5.84
CA VAL A 192 -4.47 15.13 -6.49
C VAL A 192 -4.26 15.27 -8.00
N SER A 193 -5.20 14.78 -8.78
CA SER A 193 -5.21 14.87 -10.25
C SER A 193 -5.45 16.30 -10.79
N ALA A 194 -5.64 17.28 -9.92
CA ALA A 194 -5.74 18.69 -10.27
C ALA A 194 -4.37 19.27 -10.68
N PRO A 195 -4.34 20.33 -11.50
CA PRO A 195 -3.17 21.19 -11.60
C PRO A 195 -2.76 21.70 -10.21
N ALA A 196 -1.47 21.73 -9.92
CA ALA A 196 -1.00 22.17 -8.59
C ALA A 196 -1.46 23.60 -8.23
N SER A 197 -1.66 24.47 -9.22
CA SER A 197 -2.20 25.83 -9.04
C SER A 197 -3.65 25.87 -8.57
N ASP A 198 -4.40 24.78 -8.78
CA ASP A 198 -5.84 24.73 -8.52
C ASP A 198 -6.12 24.10 -7.14
N VAL A 199 -5.08 23.60 -6.47
CA VAL A 199 -5.18 22.99 -5.13
C VAL A 199 -4.87 24.03 -4.06
N ASP A 200 -5.92 24.53 -3.40
CA ASP A 200 -5.78 25.37 -2.21
C ASP A 200 -5.49 24.49 -0.98
N PHE A 201 -4.22 24.13 -0.80
CA PHE A 201 -3.82 23.17 0.23
C PHE A 201 -4.15 23.64 1.65
N SER A 202 -4.23 24.96 1.88
CA SER A 202 -4.57 25.54 3.17
C SER A 202 -6.02 25.28 3.60
N LYS A 203 -6.88 24.82 2.67
CA LYS A 203 -8.26 24.44 2.95
C LYS A 203 -8.47 22.94 3.01
N LEU A 204 -7.42 22.14 2.80
CA LEU A 204 -7.53 20.69 2.88
C LEU A 204 -7.16 20.22 4.27
N TRP A 205 -7.93 19.25 4.77
CA TRP A 205 -7.74 18.63 6.07
C TRP A 205 -7.86 17.12 5.93
N LEU A 206 -7.18 16.39 6.81
CA LEU A 206 -7.42 14.96 7.00
C LEU A 206 -8.16 14.75 8.31
N THR A 207 -9.35 14.15 8.24
CA THR A 207 -10.11 13.75 9.43
C THR A 207 -10.25 12.23 9.42
N ASP A 208 -9.65 11.56 10.40
CA ASP A 208 -9.60 10.09 10.49
C ASP A 208 -9.05 9.43 9.21
N GLY A 209 -8.05 10.08 8.59
CA GLY A 209 -7.43 9.64 7.35
C GLY A 209 -8.24 9.91 6.08
N ARG A 210 -9.35 10.66 6.18
CA ARG A 210 -10.18 11.04 5.03
C ARG A 210 -9.96 12.48 4.61
N LEU A 211 -9.89 12.73 3.31
CA LEU A 211 -9.68 14.06 2.75
C LEU A 211 -10.99 14.86 2.75
N VAL A 212 -10.95 15.98 3.43
CA VAL A 212 -12.05 16.93 3.54
C VAL A 212 -11.56 18.34 3.24
N HIS A 213 -12.48 19.27 2.96
CA HIS A 213 -12.13 20.65 2.64
C HIS A 213 -12.96 21.69 3.42
N GLY A 214 -12.33 22.78 3.85
CA GLY A 214 -12.96 23.84 4.63
C GLY A 214 -11.95 24.84 5.17
N GLN A 215 -12.44 25.96 5.71
CA GLN A 215 -11.58 27.03 6.25
C GLN A 215 -10.88 26.62 7.56
N ASP A 216 -11.45 25.65 8.26
CA ASP A 216 -11.00 25.16 9.56
C ASP A 216 -11.42 23.68 9.70
N PRO A 217 -10.86 22.90 10.66
CA PRO A 217 -11.13 21.46 10.73
C PRO A 217 -12.57 21.13 11.10
N ILE A 218 -13.28 22.02 11.81
CA ILE A 218 -14.68 21.80 12.22
C ILE A 218 -15.60 21.97 11.01
N ALA A 219 -15.40 23.03 10.23
CA ALA A 219 -16.12 23.25 8.98
C ALA A 219 -15.79 22.14 7.96
N ALA A 220 -14.51 21.77 7.86
CA ALA A 220 -14.05 20.80 6.89
C ALA A 220 -14.62 19.39 7.13
N ALA A 221 -14.75 18.96 8.39
CA ALA A 221 -15.25 17.63 8.75
C ALA A 221 -16.61 17.23 8.11
N ARG A 222 -17.39 18.21 7.62
CA ARG A 222 -18.71 17.99 6.99
C ARG A 222 -18.69 18.01 5.47
N SER A 223 -17.55 18.29 4.86
CA SER A 223 -17.43 18.49 3.42
C SER A 223 -16.30 17.61 2.86
N PRO A 224 -16.62 16.38 2.44
CA PRO A 224 -15.67 15.51 1.77
C PRO A 224 -15.12 16.18 0.52
N TYR A 225 -13.81 16.04 0.28
CA TYR A 225 -13.22 16.54 -0.95
C TYR A 225 -13.63 15.63 -2.11
N GLN A 226 -14.24 16.20 -3.16
CA GLN A 226 -14.76 15.45 -4.32
C GLN A 226 -14.47 16.13 -5.66
N ASP A 227 -13.70 17.22 -5.64
CA ASP A 227 -13.50 18.07 -6.83
C ASP A 227 -12.64 17.37 -7.90
N TYR A 228 -11.74 16.48 -7.48
CA TYR A 228 -10.78 15.78 -8.34
C TYR A 228 -10.52 14.35 -7.85
N ASP A 229 -9.96 13.51 -8.73
CA ASP A 229 -9.43 12.20 -8.31
C ASP A 229 -8.22 12.42 -7.39
N TYR A 230 -8.12 11.66 -6.30
CA TYR A 230 -7.03 11.80 -5.33
C TYR A 230 -6.67 10.49 -4.64
N LEU A 231 -5.51 10.51 -4.00
CA LEU A 231 -4.98 9.43 -3.18
C LEU A 231 -4.31 10.01 -1.93
N VAL A 232 -4.65 9.45 -0.77
CA VAL A 232 -3.98 9.71 0.51
C VAL A 232 -3.14 8.50 0.90
N LEU A 233 -1.84 8.71 1.07
CA LEU A 233 -0.91 7.73 1.58
C LEU A 233 -0.51 8.04 3.03
N GLU A 234 -0.22 7.01 3.83
CA GLU A 234 0.35 7.13 5.17
C GLU A 234 1.63 6.28 5.23
N VAL A 235 2.71 6.90 5.70
CA VAL A 235 3.88 6.18 6.23
C VAL A 235 3.67 6.06 7.73
N GLU A 236 3.37 4.85 8.21
CA GLU A 236 3.25 4.58 9.65
C GLU A 236 4.62 4.22 10.23
N ARG A 237 4.86 4.63 11.48
CA ARG A 237 5.92 4.08 12.33
C ARG A 237 5.34 2.98 13.21
N ARG A 238 6.05 1.87 13.34
CA ARG A 238 5.79 0.82 14.34
C ARG A 238 7.07 0.49 15.07
N ASP A 239 7.04 0.56 16.40
CA ASP A 239 8.20 0.19 17.22
C ASP A 239 8.29 -1.34 17.41
N THR A 240 7.18 -2.05 17.25
CA THR A 240 7.10 -3.50 17.37
C THR A 240 6.53 -4.14 16.11
N ARG A 241 6.91 -5.40 15.89
CA ARG A 241 6.35 -6.27 14.87
C ARG A 241 5.63 -7.42 15.55
N ASP A 242 4.31 -7.33 15.65
CA ASP A 242 3.50 -8.30 16.39
C ASP A 242 3.35 -9.64 15.64
N ASP A 243 3.52 -9.63 14.31
CA ASP A 243 3.48 -10.80 13.43
C ASP A 243 4.85 -11.48 13.25
N TRP A 244 5.85 -11.18 14.08
CA TRP A 244 7.14 -11.89 14.03
C TRP A 244 7.02 -13.44 14.13
N PRO A 245 6.02 -14.03 14.82
CA PRO A 245 5.74 -15.47 14.79
C PRO A 245 5.52 -16.07 13.41
N SER A 246 4.90 -15.33 12.49
CA SER A 246 4.51 -15.85 11.18
C SER A 246 5.64 -15.77 10.15
N LEU A 247 6.80 -15.25 10.55
CA LEU A 247 7.98 -15.19 9.69
C LEU A 247 8.47 -16.61 9.37
N PRO A 248 8.72 -16.93 8.09
CA PRO A 248 9.25 -18.22 7.69
C PRO A 248 10.52 -18.58 8.46
N GLY A 249 10.57 -19.79 9.01
CA GLY A 249 11.70 -20.27 9.80
C GLY A 249 11.77 -19.70 11.23
N ILE A 250 10.80 -18.90 11.68
CA ILE A 250 10.76 -18.35 13.05
C ILE A 250 9.67 -19.00 13.91
N SER A 251 8.53 -19.35 13.33
CA SER A 251 7.43 -20.06 14.01
C SER A 251 7.92 -21.34 14.73
N GLU A 252 8.77 -22.12 14.06
CA GLU A 252 9.35 -23.35 14.61
C GLU A 252 10.18 -23.08 15.87
N PHE A 253 10.93 -21.99 15.91
CA PHE A 253 11.71 -21.61 17.09
C PHE A 253 10.82 -21.10 18.22
N GLN A 254 9.75 -20.37 17.89
CA GLN A 254 8.79 -19.94 18.90
C GLN A 254 8.14 -21.15 19.59
N ASP A 255 7.70 -22.15 18.83
CA ASP A 255 7.11 -23.37 19.38
C ASP A 255 8.12 -24.10 20.28
N GLN A 256 9.38 -24.18 19.86
CA GLN A 256 10.43 -24.82 20.63
C GLN A 256 10.75 -24.05 21.93
N PHE A 257 10.83 -22.72 21.89
CA PHE A 257 11.00 -21.91 23.10
C PHE A 257 9.79 -22.00 24.03
N ALA A 258 8.58 -21.95 23.49
CA ALA A 258 7.33 -22.09 24.25
C ALA A 258 7.25 -23.46 24.93
N ALA A 259 7.63 -24.54 24.24
CA ALA A 259 7.67 -25.88 24.79
C ALA A 259 8.66 -25.99 25.97
N ILE A 260 9.85 -25.37 25.88
CA ILE A 260 10.81 -25.33 26.99
C ILE A 260 10.22 -24.56 28.19
N MET A 261 9.52 -23.45 27.95
CA MET A 261 8.92 -22.66 29.02
C MET A 261 7.76 -23.37 29.71
N ALA A 262 6.86 -23.98 28.93
CA ALA A 262 5.65 -24.65 29.40
C ALA A 262 5.91 -26.01 30.06
N ASP A 263 7.10 -26.58 29.91
CA ASP A 263 7.47 -27.84 30.55
C ASP A 263 7.61 -27.66 32.07
N HIS A 264 6.58 -28.02 32.82
CA HIS A 264 6.55 -27.91 34.30
C HIS A 264 7.36 -29.00 35.01
N GLN A 265 7.86 -30.01 34.28
CA GLN A 265 8.58 -31.15 34.86
C GLN A 265 10.10 -30.95 34.85
N THR A 266 10.60 -30.00 34.06
CA THR A 266 12.04 -29.70 33.97
C THR A 266 12.48 -28.61 34.95
N SER A 267 13.67 -28.82 35.52
CA SER A 267 14.31 -27.85 36.41
C SER A 267 14.73 -26.58 35.66
N VAL A 268 14.94 -25.48 36.40
CA VAL A 268 15.44 -24.22 35.83
C VAL A 268 16.79 -24.43 35.11
N GLU A 269 17.63 -25.31 35.62
CA GLU A 269 18.96 -25.58 35.06
C GLU A 269 18.87 -26.37 33.74
N GLU A 270 17.96 -27.34 33.65
CA GLU A 270 17.68 -28.05 32.39
C GLU A 270 17.07 -27.11 31.34
N LYS A 271 16.15 -26.23 31.74
CA LYS A 271 15.62 -25.20 30.83
C LYS A 271 16.72 -24.31 30.28
N LYS A 272 17.64 -23.84 31.13
CA LYS A 272 18.81 -23.04 30.68
C LYS A 272 19.68 -23.81 29.68
N ASN A 273 19.92 -25.09 29.89
CA ASN A 273 20.72 -25.90 28.96
C ASN A 273 20.02 -26.05 27.61
N ARG A 274 18.71 -26.34 27.61
CA ARG A 274 17.90 -26.42 26.38
C ARG A 274 17.89 -25.08 25.64
N PHE A 275 17.80 -23.95 26.34
CA PHE A 275 17.93 -22.62 25.72
C PHE A 275 19.33 -22.40 25.12
N LYS A 276 20.41 -22.78 25.81
CA LYS A 276 21.79 -22.66 25.30
C LYS A 276 22.01 -23.45 24.02
N GLU A 277 21.38 -24.61 23.88
CA GLU A 277 21.47 -25.44 22.66
C GLU A 277 20.64 -24.87 21.50
N LEU A 278 19.47 -24.31 21.81
CA LEU A 278 18.54 -23.78 20.81
C LEU A 278 18.97 -22.41 20.27
N TRP A 279 19.57 -21.58 21.11
CA TRP A 279 19.92 -20.19 20.80
C TRP A 279 20.86 -20.00 19.60
N PRO A 280 21.94 -20.79 19.42
CA PRO A 280 22.80 -20.68 18.25
C PRO A 280 22.08 -21.00 16.93
N ARG A 281 21.18 -22.00 16.94
CA ARG A 281 20.37 -22.38 15.77
C ARG A 281 19.39 -21.27 15.39
N PHE A 282 18.77 -20.65 16.40
CA PHE A 282 17.91 -19.49 16.19
C PHE A 282 18.67 -18.30 15.60
N ARG A 283 19.88 -18.00 16.10
CA ARG A 283 20.73 -16.95 15.53
C ARG A 283 21.11 -17.22 14.08
N ALA A 284 21.50 -18.45 13.76
CA ALA A 284 21.82 -18.83 12.38
C ALA A 284 20.61 -18.64 11.46
N ALA A 285 19.42 -19.05 11.91
CA ALA A 285 18.19 -18.85 11.14
C ALA A 285 17.89 -17.36 10.90
N LEU A 286 18.05 -16.51 11.92
CA LEU A 286 17.89 -15.06 11.79
C LEU A 286 18.86 -14.43 10.77
N ASP A 287 20.09 -14.92 10.69
CA ASP A 287 21.09 -14.40 9.74
C ASP A 287 20.78 -14.82 8.29
N THR A 288 20.14 -15.97 8.06
CA THR A 288 19.66 -16.40 6.73
C THR A 288 18.34 -15.77 6.30
N SER A 289 17.55 -15.23 7.23
CA SER A 289 16.24 -14.61 6.94
C SER A 289 16.32 -13.08 6.77
N ARG A 290 17.53 -12.51 6.76
CA ARG A 290 17.81 -11.11 6.42
C ARG A 290 18.10 -10.95 4.94
#